data_AF-A0A8T5NVE3-F1
#
_entry.id   AF-A0A8T5NVE3-F1
#
_cell.length_a   1.000
_cell.length_b   1.000
_cell.length_c   1.000
_cell.angle_alpha   90.00
_cell.angle_beta   90.00
_cell.angle_gamma   90.00
#
_symmetry.space_group_name_H-M   'P 1'
#
loop_
_entity.id
_entity.type
_entity.pdbx_description
1 polymer ?
#
loop_
_entity_poly.entity_id
_entity_poly.type
_entity_poly.pdbx_seq_one_letter_code
_entity_poly.pdbx_strand_id
1 'polypeptide(L)'
;MITSYESFIASDEKKAPIEIQYIQKGISGNQQYEKEFNEALIQGNGPDIITLNNTWLPRYKNKIYPLDGGAKTAQEYQRKFVDVVSSDFLEGNKIYAMPLSLDTLALYYNIDILNSAGIFDPPRTWDEFNEAVRKLTVRDEKGNIKRAGAAIGT
;
A
#
# COMPACT_ATOMS: atom_id res chain seq x y z
N MET A 1 -5.05 -13.74 5.26
CA MET A 1 -4.99 -13.00 3.98
C MET A 1 -5.21 -13.91 2.77
N ILE A 2 -4.63 -15.12 2.71
CA ILE A 2 -4.84 -16.08 1.60
C ILE A 2 -6.31 -16.51 1.47
N THR A 3 -6.97 -16.77 2.60
CA THR A 3 -8.36 -17.25 2.64
C THR A 3 -9.37 -16.27 2.05
N SER A 4 -9.07 -14.96 2.01
CA SER A 4 -10.03 -13.97 1.45
C SER A 4 -10.02 -13.93 -0.08
N TYR A 5 -8.86 -14.15 -0.71
CA TYR A 5 -8.73 -14.09 -2.17
C TYR A 5 -9.40 -15.30 -2.84
N GLU A 6 -9.16 -16.50 -2.33
CA GLU A 6 -9.82 -17.72 -2.83
C GLU A 6 -11.35 -17.63 -2.66
N SER A 7 -11.83 -17.09 -1.53
CA SER A 7 -13.26 -16.88 -1.33
C SER A 7 -13.88 -15.81 -2.24
N PHE A 8 -13.11 -14.80 -2.65
CA PHE A 8 -13.57 -13.79 -3.61
C PHE A 8 -13.66 -14.40 -5.01
N ILE A 9 -12.63 -15.13 -5.44
CA ILE A 9 -12.58 -15.84 -6.73
C ILE A 9 -13.76 -16.81 -6.84
N ALA A 10 -13.95 -17.67 -5.83
CA ALA A 10 -15.06 -18.63 -5.81
C ALA A 10 -16.46 -17.98 -5.83
N SER A 11 -16.56 -16.70 -5.45
CA SER A 11 -17.82 -15.95 -5.51
C SER A 11 -18.13 -15.40 -6.91
N ASP A 12 -17.10 -15.14 -7.72
CA ASP A 12 -17.21 -14.61 -9.08
C ASP A 12 -17.33 -15.71 -10.14
N GLU A 13 -16.70 -16.88 -9.97
CA GLU A 13 -16.90 -18.06 -10.83
C GLU A 13 -18.37 -18.53 -10.84
N LYS A 14 -19.13 -18.24 -9.78
CA LYS A 14 -20.57 -18.53 -9.71
C LYS A 14 -21.43 -17.57 -10.53
N LYS A 15 -20.90 -16.43 -10.96
CA LYS A 15 -21.65 -15.34 -11.62
C LYS A 15 -21.37 -15.23 -13.12
N ALA A 16 -20.23 -15.74 -13.60
CA ALA A 16 -19.85 -15.74 -15.00
C ALA A 16 -19.05 -17.01 -15.34
N PRO A 17 -19.10 -17.52 -16.58
CA PRO A 17 -18.33 -18.70 -16.99
C PRO A 17 -16.85 -18.33 -17.20
N ILE A 18 -16.17 -17.95 -16.12
CA ILE A 18 -14.76 -17.57 -16.11
C ILE A 18 -14.07 -18.49 -15.11
N GLU A 19 -12.97 -19.12 -15.51
CA GLU A 19 -12.09 -19.89 -14.65
C GLU A 19 -10.92 -19.00 -14.22
N ILE A 20 -10.64 -18.90 -12.93
CA ILE A 20 -9.56 -18.05 -12.42
C ILE A 20 -8.44 -18.92 -11.84
N GLN A 21 -7.31 -18.96 -12.53
CA GLN A 21 -6.10 -19.59 -12.01
C GLN A 21 -5.26 -18.58 -11.21
N TYR A 22 -5.30 -18.69 -9.87
CA TYR A 22 -4.49 -17.86 -9.00
C TYR A 22 -3.09 -18.44 -8.78
N ILE A 23 -2.05 -17.66 -9.09
CA ILE A 23 -0.65 -18.02 -8.84
C ILE A 23 -0.11 -17.12 -7.74
N GLN A 24 0.03 -17.67 -6.53
CA GLN A 24 0.64 -16.93 -5.42
C GLN A 24 2.14 -16.74 -5.66
N LYS A 25 2.59 -15.49 -5.64
CA LYS A 25 4.01 -15.14 -5.61
C LYS A 25 4.41 -14.73 -4.19
N GLY A 26 5.63 -15.12 -3.79
CA GLY A 26 6.12 -14.88 -2.44
C GLY A 26 6.22 -13.38 -2.11
N ILE A 27 5.87 -13.02 -0.87
CA ILE A 27 5.86 -11.64 -0.36
C ILE A 27 7.29 -11.10 -0.14
N SER A 28 8.31 -11.97 -0.26
CA SER A 28 9.70 -11.74 0.18
C SER A 28 10.52 -10.76 -0.67
N GLY A 29 9.89 -9.98 -1.55
CA GLY A 29 10.56 -8.86 -2.20
C GLY A 29 9.93 -8.54 -3.55
N ASN A 30 9.47 -7.30 -3.69
CA ASN A 30 9.01 -6.74 -4.95
C ASN A 30 9.98 -7.03 -6.10
N GLN A 31 11.30 -7.11 -5.85
CA GLN A 31 12.32 -7.40 -6.87
C GLN A 31 12.17 -8.78 -7.53
N GLN A 32 11.93 -9.85 -6.75
CA GLN A 32 11.81 -11.20 -7.32
C GLN A 32 10.53 -11.31 -8.15
N TYR A 33 9.42 -10.78 -7.63
CA TYR A 33 8.17 -10.68 -8.36
C TYR A 33 8.35 -9.90 -9.67
N GLU A 34 9.02 -8.74 -9.63
CA GLU A 34 9.27 -7.91 -10.80
C GLU A 34 10.09 -8.64 -11.86
N LYS A 35 11.11 -9.39 -11.42
CA LYS A 35 11.98 -10.16 -12.30
C LYS A 35 11.20 -11.24 -13.04
N GLU A 36 10.46 -12.08 -12.31
CA GLU A 36 9.65 -13.16 -12.89
C GLU A 36 8.59 -12.61 -13.85
N PHE A 37 7.95 -11.50 -13.50
CA PHE A 37 6.99 -10.84 -14.38
C PHE A 37 7.64 -10.37 -15.68
N ASN A 38 8.80 -9.70 -15.62
CA ASN A 38 9.51 -9.28 -16.83
C ASN A 38 9.96 -10.46 -17.71
N GLU A 39 10.43 -11.54 -17.10
CA GLU A 39 10.82 -12.76 -17.84
C GLU A 39 9.61 -13.37 -18.56
N ALA A 40 8.45 -13.45 -17.90
CA ALA A 40 7.22 -13.94 -18.50
C ALA A 40 6.75 -13.06 -19.68
N LEU A 41 6.86 -11.73 -19.55
CA LEU A 41 6.57 -10.80 -20.65
C LEU A 41 7.50 -11.01 -21.85
N ILE A 42 8.80 -11.19 -21.63
CA ILE A 42 9.79 -11.43 -22.70
C ILE A 42 9.49 -12.76 -23.42
N GLN A 43 9.06 -13.78 -22.68
CA GLN A 43 8.70 -15.09 -23.24
C GLN A 43 7.32 -15.11 -23.91
N GLY A 44 6.53 -14.05 -23.80
CA GLY A 44 5.16 -14.00 -24.32
C GLY A 44 4.13 -14.80 -23.52
N ASN A 45 4.48 -15.22 -22.30
CA ASN A 45 3.64 -16.03 -21.40
C ASN A 45 3.25 -15.25 -20.14
N GLY A 46 3.02 -13.94 -20.28
CA GLY A 46 2.55 -13.09 -19.18
C GLY A 46 1.13 -13.46 -18.75
N PRO A 47 0.75 -13.28 -17.46
CA PRO A 47 -0.61 -13.49 -16.99
C PRO A 47 -1.56 -12.39 -17.48
N ASP A 48 -2.87 -12.67 -17.49
CA ASP A 48 -3.91 -11.70 -17.86
C ASP A 48 -4.06 -10.58 -16.82
N ILE A 49 -3.90 -10.91 -15.53
CA ILE A 49 -4.04 -9.98 -14.41
C ILE A 49 -2.80 -10.08 -13.53
N ILE A 50 -2.28 -8.92 -13.13
CA ILE A 50 -1.12 -8.79 -12.25
C ILE A 50 -1.41 -7.91 -11.04
N THR A 51 -0.66 -8.12 -9.97
CA THR A 51 -0.56 -7.15 -8.87
C THR A 51 0.58 -6.19 -9.17
N LEU A 52 0.27 -4.91 -9.32
CA LEU A 52 1.26 -3.88 -9.63
C LEU A 52 1.52 -3.02 -8.40
N ASN A 53 2.79 -2.84 -8.02
CA ASN A 53 3.14 -1.79 -7.06
C ASN A 53 2.80 -0.42 -7.66
N ASN A 54 2.21 0.47 -6.87
CA ASN A 54 1.72 1.77 -7.35
C ASN A 54 2.82 2.61 -8.04
N THR A 55 4.06 2.52 -7.56
CA THR A 55 5.19 3.27 -8.14
C THR A 55 5.67 2.75 -9.51
N TRP A 56 5.18 1.60 -9.96
CA TRP A 56 5.71 0.92 -11.15
C TRP A 56 5.01 1.29 -12.44
N LEU A 57 3.81 1.88 -12.39
CA LEU A 57 3.02 2.16 -13.60
C LEU A 57 3.83 2.88 -14.70
N PRO A 58 4.63 3.92 -14.42
CA PRO A 58 5.39 4.60 -15.47
C PRO A 58 6.33 3.67 -16.27
N ARG A 59 6.85 2.62 -15.63
CA ARG A 59 7.75 1.63 -16.26
C ARG A 59 7.01 0.59 -17.09
N TYR A 60 5.77 0.27 -16.71
CA TYR A 60 4.99 -0.81 -17.32
C TYR A 60 3.84 -0.36 -18.20
N LYS A 61 3.54 0.95 -18.29
CA LYS A 61 2.38 1.45 -19.06
C LYS A 61 2.36 1.06 -20.54
N ASN A 62 3.53 0.81 -21.14
CA ASN A 62 3.65 0.35 -22.53
C ASN A 62 3.62 -1.18 -22.68
N LYS A 63 3.50 -1.91 -21.55
CA LYS A 63 3.49 -3.37 -21.45
C LYS A 63 2.16 -3.92 -20.91
N ILE A 64 1.25 -3.04 -20.47
CA ILE A 64 -0.08 -3.38 -19.96
C ILE A 64 -1.14 -2.58 -20.70
N TYR A 65 -2.36 -3.10 -20.73
CA TYR A 65 -3.50 -2.39 -21.29
C TYR A 65 -4.21 -1.60 -20.18
N PRO A 66 -4.72 -0.39 -20.48
CA PRO A 66 -5.69 0.24 -19.60
C PRO A 66 -6.95 -0.64 -19.52
N LEU A 67 -7.70 -0.50 -18.44
CA LEU A 67 -9.00 -1.15 -18.29
C LEU A 67 -9.96 -0.62 -19.36
N ASP A 68 -10.28 -1.47 -20.33
CA ASP A 68 -11.34 -1.22 -21.30
C ASP A 68 -12.67 -1.81 -20.80
N GLY A 69 -13.76 -1.03 -20.87
CA GLY A 69 -15.11 -1.59 -20.86
C GLY A 69 -15.73 -2.00 -19.52
N GLY A 70 -15.30 -1.45 -18.38
CA GLY A 70 -15.84 -1.80 -17.07
C GLY A 70 -16.54 -0.66 -16.34
N ALA A 71 -17.66 -0.15 -16.85
CA ALA A 71 -18.62 0.78 -16.22
C ALA A 71 -18.11 2.09 -15.56
N LYS A 72 -16.80 2.31 -15.42
CA LYS A 72 -16.22 3.37 -14.58
C LYS A 72 -15.54 4.41 -15.44
N THR A 73 -16.10 5.61 -15.40
CA THR A 73 -15.42 6.80 -15.92
C THR A 73 -14.28 7.20 -14.98
N ALA A 74 -13.30 7.96 -15.48
CA ALA A 74 -12.29 8.60 -14.64
C ALA A 74 -12.92 9.36 -13.45
N GLN A 75 -14.06 10.02 -13.69
CA GLN A 75 -14.82 10.73 -12.66
C GLN A 75 -15.40 9.79 -11.60
N GLU A 76 -15.93 8.63 -11.98
CA GLU A 76 -16.40 7.65 -11.00
C GLU A 76 -15.25 7.06 -10.20
N TYR A 77 -14.13 6.77 -10.85
CA TYR A 77 -12.91 6.28 -10.21
C TYR A 77 -12.41 7.26 -9.14
N GLN A 78 -12.30 8.54 -9.49
CA GLN A 78 -11.91 9.62 -8.58
C GLN A 78 -12.90 9.83 -7.42
N ARG A 79 -14.20 9.61 -7.63
CA ARG A 79 -15.19 9.70 -6.56
C ARG A 79 -15.15 8.50 -5.60
N LYS A 80 -14.72 7.34 -6.09
CA LYS A 80 -14.75 6.09 -5.33
C LYS A 80 -13.47 5.86 -4.51
N PHE A 81 -12.34 6.39 -4.97
CA PHE A 81 -11.04 6.17 -4.35
C PHE A 81 -10.39 7.48 -3.92
N VAL A 82 -9.48 7.40 -2.94
CA VAL A 82 -8.70 8.57 -2.50
C VAL A 82 -7.77 9.07 -3.61
N ASP A 83 -7.42 10.35 -3.57
CA ASP A 83 -6.71 11.05 -4.65
C ASP A 83 -5.43 10.36 -5.11
N VAL A 84 -4.65 9.79 -4.19
CA VAL A 84 -3.38 9.11 -4.52
C VAL A 84 -3.59 7.94 -5.48
N VAL A 85 -4.71 7.22 -5.38
CA VAL A 85 -5.04 6.12 -6.30
C VAL A 85 -5.19 6.65 -7.73
N SER A 86 -5.85 7.80 -7.87
CA SER A 86 -6.00 8.44 -9.18
C SER A 86 -4.66 8.97 -9.69
N SER A 87 -3.85 9.58 -8.81
CA SER A 87 -2.50 10.03 -9.16
C SER A 87 -1.61 8.87 -9.66
N ASP A 88 -1.76 7.69 -9.08
CA ASP A 88 -0.90 6.55 -9.37
C ASP A 88 -1.36 5.74 -10.59
N PHE A 89 -2.68 5.70 -10.86
CA PHE A 89 -3.24 4.75 -11.84
C PHE A 89 -4.11 5.37 -12.95
N LEU A 90 -4.29 6.69 -12.96
CA LEU A 90 -5.04 7.40 -14.00
C LEU A 90 -4.11 8.24 -14.88
N GLU A 91 -4.09 8.00 -16.19
CA GLU A 91 -3.40 8.85 -17.17
C GLU A 91 -4.43 9.42 -18.17
N GLY A 92 -4.75 10.71 -18.01
CA GLY A 92 -5.88 11.33 -18.71
C GLY A 92 -7.21 10.69 -18.29
N ASN A 93 -7.89 10.02 -19.23
CA ASN A 93 -9.14 9.28 -18.96
C ASN A 93 -8.94 7.75 -18.91
N LYS A 94 -7.69 7.28 -18.95
CA LYS A 94 -7.36 5.85 -18.96
C LYS A 94 -7.00 5.39 -17.56
N ILE A 95 -7.71 4.37 -17.07
CA ILE A 95 -7.44 3.72 -15.79
C ILE A 95 -6.56 2.50 -16.07
N TYR A 96 -5.42 2.38 -15.42
CA TYR A 96 -4.47 1.29 -15.65
C TYR A 96 -4.52 0.18 -14.59
N ALA A 97 -5.04 0.46 -13.40
CA ALA A 97 -5.17 -0.53 -12.34
C ALA A 97 -6.33 -0.21 -11.40
N MET A 98 -6.79 -1.26 -10.70
CA MET A 98 -7.74 -1.15 -9.60
C MET A 98 -6.98 -1.33 -8.28
N PRO A 99 -7.17 -0.46 -7.27
CA PRO A 99 -6.51 -0.64 -5.98
C PRO A 99 -7.11 -1.85 -5.26
N LEU A 100 -6.25 -2.74 -4.77
CA LEU A 100 -6.64 -3.85 -3.89
C LEU A 100 -6.59 -3.44 -2.41
N SER A 101 -5.54 -2.72 -2.05
CA SER A 101 -5.32 -2.16 -0.72
C SER A 101 -4.56 -0.85 -0.83
N LEU A 102 -4.64 -0.05 0.23
CA LEU A 102 -3.86 1.16 0.39
C LEU A 102 -3.24 1.14 1.78
N ASP A 103 -1.92 1.28 1.84
CA ASP A 103 -1.18 1.36 3.09
C ASP A 103 -0.81 2.80 3.38
N THR A 104 -1.31 3.35 4.49
CA THR A 104 -1.02 4.72 4.92
C THR A 104 -0.21 4.71 6.21
N LEU A 105 0.74 5.63 6.33
CA LEU A 105 1.44 5.87 7.59
C LEU A 105 0.52 6.55 8.59
N ALA A 106 0.52 6.05 9.82
CA ALA A 106 -0.19 6.65 10.95
C ALA A 106 0.72 6.69 12.17
N LEU A 107 0.58 7.73 12.99
CA LEU A 107 1.26 7.82 14.27
C LEU A 107 0.48 7.03 15.32
N TYR A 108 1.06 5.93 15.78
CA TYR A 108 0.57 5.19 16.94
C TYR A 108 1.28 5.69 18.19
N TYR A 109 0.52 5.96 19.26
CA TYR A 109 1.07 6.48 20.51
C TYR A 109 0.39 5.83 21.72
N ASN A 110 1.10 5.80 22.84
CA ASN A 110 0.57 5.34 24.12
C ASN A 110 0.13 6.56 24.94
N ILE A 111 -1.17 6.63 25.24
CA ILE A 111 -1.80 7.75 25.96
C ILE A 111 -1.19 7.92 27.36
N ASP A 112 -0.95 6.84 28.10
CA ASP A 112 -0.40 6.90 29.46
C ASP A 112 1.03 7.47 29.47
N ILE A 113 1.84 7.09 28.48
CA ILE A 113 3.20 7.62 28.35
C ILE A 113 3.16 9.12 28.01
N LEU A 114 2.28 9.57 27.11
CA LEU A 114 2.10 10.99 26.82
C LEU A 114 1.66 11.78 28.06
N ASN A 115 0.65 11.28 28.77
CA ASN A 115 0.12 11.92 29.98
C ASN A 115 1.18 11.99 31.09
N SER A 116 2.01 10.96 31.26
CA SER A 116 3.12 10.96 32.23
C SER A 116 4.16 12.05 31.97
N ALA A 117 4.23 12.55 30.73
CA ALA A 117 5.12 13.63 30.31
C ALA A 117 4.41 14.99 30.17
N GLY A 118 3.14 15.09 30.62
CA GLY A 118 2.33 16.32 30.53
C GLY A 118 1.90 16.67 29.11
N ILE A 119 1.76 15.69 28.22
CA ILE A 119 1.30 15.86 26.84
C ILE A 119 -0.12 15.28 26.76
N PHE A 120 -1.13 16.16 26.70
CA PHE A 120 -2.55 15.75 26.68
C PHE A 120 -3.13 15.63 25.27
N ASP A 121 -2.52 16.31 24.31
CA ASP A 121 -2.87 16.23 22.90
C ASP A 121 -1.71 15.58 22.11
N PRO A 122 -1.99 14.61 21.21
CA PRO A 122 -0.94 14.04 20.37
C PRO A 122 -0.39 15.11 19.41
N PRO A 123 0.91 15.02 19.06
CA PRO A 123 1.54 15.99 18.17
C PRO A 123 0.89 15.97 16.79
N ARG A 124 0.56 17.15 16.28
CA ARG A 124 -0.05 17.39 14.97
C ARG A 124 0.96 17.85 13.94
N THR A 125 2.12 18.33 14.39
CA THR A 125 3.22 18.79 13.54
C THR A 125 4.51 18.06 13.86
N TRP A 126 5.47 18.10 12.92
CA TRP A 126 6.80 17.53 13.15
C TRP A 126 7.56 18.22 14.27
N ASP A 127 7.35 19.51 14.48
CA ASP A 127 7.97 20.26 15.58
C ASP A 127 7.41 19.81 16.93
N GLU A 128 6.08 19.70 17.06
CA GLU A 128 5.42 19.14 18.24
C GLU A 128 5.85 17.69 18.48
N PHE A 129 6.00 16.90 17.41
CA PHE A 129 6.49 15.53 17.50
C PHE A 129 7.93 15.50 18.05
N ASN A 130 8.83 16.34 17.54
CA ASN A 130 10.20 16.44 18.03
C ASN A 130 10.27 16.89 19.49
N GLU A 131 9.41 17.81 19.90
CA GLU A 131 9.27 18.21 21.31
C GLU A 131 8.77 17.07 22.18
N ALA A 132 7.75 16.33 21.73
CA ALA A 132 7.24 15.16 22.41
C ALA A 132 8.35 14.10 22.57
N VAL A 133 9.10 13.80 21.51
CA VAL A 133 10.23 12.85 21.57
C VAL A 133 11.25 13.26 22.62
N ARG A 134 11.61 14.55 22.70
CA ARG A 134 12.54 15.06 23.72
C ARG A 134 11.99 14.85 25.14
N LYS A 135 10.70 15.12 25.38
CA LYS A 135 10.04 14.93 26.69
C LYS A 135 9.89 13.45 27.08
N LEU A 136 9.63 12.59 26.11
CA LEU A 136 9.33 11.16 26.33
C LEU A 136 10.58 10.30 26.48
N THR A 137 11.72 10.79 25.97
CA THR A 137 13.01 10.09 26.06
C THR A 137 13.53 10.09 27.49
N VAL A 138 13.68 8.90 28.06
CA VAL A 138 14.20 8.72 29.41
C VAL A 138 15.64 8.21 29.35
N ARG A 139 16.54 8.87 30.08
CA ARG A 139 17.95 8.49 30.20
C ARG A 139 18.30 8.06 31.62
N ASP A 140 19.29 7.20 31.76
CA ASP A 140 19.88 6.87 33.06
C ASP A 140 20.94 7.90 33.50
N GLU A 141 21.48 7.72 34.71
CA GLU A 141 22.52 8.60 35.28
C GLU A 141 23.82 8.65 34.45
N LYS A 142 24.04 7.62 33.61
CA LYS A 142 25.19 7.51 32.71
C LYS A 142 24.89 8.08 31.32
N GLY A 143 23.68 8.61 31.09
CA GLY A 143 23.24 9.18 29.82
C GLY A 143 22.69 8.18 28.80
N ASN A 144 22.62 6.88 29.14
CA ASN A 144 22.08 5.85 28.24
C ASN A 144 20.56 5.97 28.13
N ILE A 145 20.00 5.73 26.94
CA ILE A 145 18.55 5.75 26.72
C ILE A 145 17.94 4.48 27.34
N LYS A 146 17.11 4.66 28.37
CA LYS A 146 16.27 3.59 28.96
C LYS A 146 14.95 3.42 28.20
N ARG A 147 14.42 4.51 27.65
CA ARG A 147 13.22 4.52 26.79
C ARG A 147 13.38 5.59 25.73
N ALA A 148 13.27 5.23 24.45
CA ALA A 148 13.25 6.19 23.36
C ALA A 148 11.89 6.91 23.29
N GLY A 149 11.89 8.20 22.95
CA GLY A 149 10.66 8.97 22.81
C GLY A 149 9.83 8.64 21.57
N ALA A 150 10.44 8.02 20.55
CA ALA A 150 9.76 7.45 19.40
C ALA A 150 10.53 6.25 18.85
N ALA A 151 9.81 5.32 18.22
CA ALA A 151 10.37 4.27 17.40
C ALA A 151 9.97 4.56 15.94
N ILE A 152 10.93 4.99 15.14
CA ILE A 152 10.77 5.14 13.69
C ILE A 152 11.50 3.92 13.12
N GLY A 153 10.74 3.02 12.49
CA GLY A 153 11.31 1.81 11.89
C GLY A 153 12.48 2.13 10.96
N THR A 154 13.37 1.16 10.76
CA THR A 154 14.49 1.25 9.81
C THR A 154 14.06 0.85 8.41
#